data_AF-W6KXS1-F1
#
_entry.id   AF-W6KXS1-F1
#
_cell.length_a   1.000
_cell.length_b   1.000
_cell.length_c   1.000
_cell.angle_alpha   90.00
_cell.angle_beta   90.00
_cell.angle_gamma   90.00
#
_symmetry.space_group_name_H-M   'P 1'
#
loop_
_entity.id
_entity.type
_entity.pdbx_description
1 polymer ?
#
loop_
_entity_poly.entity_id
_entity_poly.type
_entity_poly.pdbx_seq_one_letter_code
_entity_poly.pdbx_strand_id
1 'polypeptide(L)'
;MPYFGYEYNFDFMEKAIENAKLQPEDVMIVLDSDTLFTGMDINPFLDRFIAQSATTPKKLDAVAVRQGRAMAPLLANAEAACWAPRIFKSEFECKCGNEAAYTKMREYAAAHPERRLSLPFDLSPQRYLNSGAVVARVWAYKEFLQKARNLSNTQIPRINTENGWRCDQSMYAAPTWTS
;
A
#
# COMPACT_ATOMS: atom_id res chain seq x y z
N MET A 1 -0.57 -26.27 12.44
CA MET A 1 0.64 -25.55 12.90
C MET A 1 0.52 -24.12 12.41
N PRO A 2 0.29 -23.10 13.25
CA PRO A 2 0.02 -21.79 12.70
C PRO A 2 1.33 -20.99 12.65
N TYR A 3 1.79 -20.79 11.42
CA TYR A 3 2.81 -19.81 11.08
C TYR A 3 2.07 -18.52 10.71
N PHE A 4 2.31 -17.46 11.48
CA PHE A 4 1.63 -16.15 11.46
C PHE A 4 2.52 -15.03 10.86
N GLY A 5 3.33 -15.34 9.85
CA GLY A 5 4.50 -14.53 9.44
C GLY A 5 4.30 -13.01 9.23
N TYR A 6 3.17 -12.57 8.69
CA TYR A 6 2.90 -11.13 8.44
C TYR A 6 2.31 -10.41 9.66
N GLU A 7 1.57 -11.13 10.53
CA GLU A 7 1.11 -10.58 11.81
C GLU A 7 2.31 -10.19 12.66
N TYR A 8 3.42 -10.93 12.61
CA TYR A 8 4.65 -10.49 13.28
C TYR A 8 5.17 -9.14 12.77
N ASN A 9 5.18 -8.87 11.47
CA ASN A 9 5.61 -7.56 10.95
C ASN A 9 4.60 -6.47 11.35
N PHE A 10 3.31 -6.71 11.20
CA PHE A 10 2.27 -5.74 11.53
C PHE A 10 2.14 -5.47 13.02
N ASP A 11 2.22 -6.50 13.85
CA ASP A 11 2.23 -6.42 15.32
C ASP A 11 3.52 -5.78 15.82
N PHE A 12 4.67 -6.13 15.23
CA PHE A 12 5.93 -5.44 15.52
C PHE A 12 5.81 -3.95 15.23
N MET A 13 5.27 -3.59 14.06
CA MET A 13 5.12 -2.18 13.70
C MET A 13 4.12 -1.45 14.60
N GLU A 14 3.01 -2.08 14.98
CA GLU A 14 2.10 -1.49 15.97
C GLU A 14 2.83 -1.22 17.30
N LYS A 15 3.56 -2.21 17.82
CA LYS A 15 4.35 -2.05 19.05
C LYS A 15 5.45 -1.03 18.92
N ALA A 16 6.12 -0.95 17.78
CA ALA A 16 7.14 0.06 17.52
C ALA A 16 6.54 1.47 17.57
N ILE A 17 5.37 1.68 16.94
CA ILE A 17 4.64 2.95 16.98
C ILE A 17 4.25 3.32 18.42
N GLU A 18 3.72 2.37 19.19
CA GLU A 18 3.34 2.57 20.60
C GLU A 18 4.56 2.93 21.47
N ASN A 19 5.64 2.14 21.37
CA ASN A 19 6.84 2.30 22.19
C ASN A 19 7.57 3.61 21.89
N ALA A 20 7.62 4.00 20.62
CA ALA A 20 8.21 5.27 20.20
C ALA A 20 7.28 6.48 20.45
N LYS A 21 6.04 6.25 20.91
CA LYS A 21 5.04 7.29 21.19
C LYS A 21 4.77 8.20 19.99
N LEU A 22 4.79 7.63 18.78
CA LEU A 22 4.58 8.41 17.56
C LEU A 22 3.17 9.00 17.55
N GLN A 23 3.08 10.28 17.19
CA GLN A 23 1.83 11.00 17.04
C GLN A 23 1.16 10.65 15.71
N PRO A 24 -0.18 10.77 15.60
CA PRO A 24 -0.92 10.45 14.38
C PRO A 24 -0.39 11.15 13.12
N GLU A 25 0.05 12.39 13.25
CA GLU A 25 0.59 13.24 12.19
C GLU A 25 2.05 12.94 11.82
N ASP A 26 2.78 12.16 12.64
CA ASP A 26 4.16 11.80 12.35
C ASP A 26 4.26 10.98 11.07
N VAL A 27 5.45 11.02 10.46
CA VAL A 27 5.80 10.23 9.29
C VAL A 27 6.71 9.09 9.72
N MET A 28 6.40 7.89 9.23
CA MET A 28 7.20 6.69 9.43
C MET A 28 7.59 6.10 8.09
N ILE A 29 8.76 5.46 8.07
CA ILE A 29 9.25 4.66 6.96
C ILE A 29 9.42 3.24 7.49
N VAL A 30 8.74 2.29 6.87
CA VAL A 30 8.87 0.85 7.13
C VAL A 30 9.72 0.27 6.01
N LEU A 31 10.74 -0.49 6.36
CA LEU A 31 11.66 -1.11 5.41
C LEU A 31 11.94 -2.54 5.86
N ASP A 32 12.09 -3.45 4.90
CA ASP A 32 12.62 -4.78 5.16
C ASP A 32 14.10 -4.70 5.58
N SER A 33 14.52 -5.65 6.41
CA SER A 33 15.88 -5.68 6.98
C SER A 33 16.99 -5.90 5.95
N ASP A 34 16.65 -6.36 4.75
CA ASP A 34 17.57 -6.52 3.62
C ASP A 34 17.70 -5.25 2.75
N THR A 35 17.11 -4.14 3.19
CA THR A 35 17.24 -2.83 2.53
C THR A 35 18.60 -2.17 2.84
N LEU A 36 19.31 -1.74 1.79
CA LEU A 36 20.54 -0.95 1.90
C LEU A 36 20.30 0.50 1.45
N PHE A 37 20.77 1.46 2.25
CA PHE A 37 20.78 2.87 1.88
C PHE A 37 21.97 3.18 0.98
N THR A 38 21.71 3.55 -0.27
CA THR A 38 22.74 3.84 -1.28
C THR A 38 23.26 5.27 -1.24
N GLY A 39 22.85 6.06 -0.25
CA GLY A 39 23.28 7.47 -0.09
C GLY A 39 22.48 8.48 -0.92
N MET A 40 21.36 8.09 -1.54
CA MET A 40 20.44 9.07 -2.14
C MET A 40 19.79 9.95 -1.07
N ASP A 41 19.71 11.26 -1.34
CA ASP A 41 19.04 12.20 -0.45
C ASP A 41 17.52 12.00 -0.49
N ILE A 42 16.98 11.39 0.56
CA ILE A 42 15.55 11.14 0.73
C ILE A 42 14.80 12.38 1.24
N ASN A 43 15.51 13.39 1.78
CA ASN A 43 14.87 14.55 2.42
C ASN A 43 13.95 15.32 1.47
N PRO A 44 14.31 15.60 0.20
CA PRO A 44 13.40 16.27 -0.73
C PRO A 44 12.10 15.49 -0.99
N PHE A 45 12.15 14.15 -0.92
CA PHE A 45 10.95 13.34 -1.00
C PHE A 45 10.12 13.43 0.28
N LEU A 46 10.76 13.32 1.45
CA LEU A 46 10.08 13.42 2.75
C LEU A 46 9.45 14.78 2.97
N ASP A 47 10.13 15.86 2.61
CA ASP A 47 9.60 17.23 2.70
C ASP A 47 8.33 17.37 1.87
N ARG A 48 8.32 16.84 0.63
CA ARG A 48 7.12 16.80 -0.21
C ARG A 48 6.03 15.94 0.41
N PHE A 49 6.37 14.76 0.92
CA PHE A 49 5.41 13.87 1.57
C PHE A 49 4.77 14.56 2.78
N ILE A 50 5.56 15.19 3.64
CA ILE A 50 5.09 15.93 4.82
C ILE A 50 4.21 17.13 4.40
N ALA A 51 4.56 17.83 3.32
CA ALA A 51 3.77 18.97 2.86
C ALA A 51 2.44 18.57 2.19
N GLN A 52 2.42 17.43 1.49
CA GLN A 52 1.31 17.08 0.59
C GLN A 52 0.42 15.92 1.08
N SER A 53 0.85 15.15 2.08
CA SER A 53 0.02 14.12 2.69
C SER A 53 -0.81 14.69 3.84
N ALA A 54 -2.07 14.25 3.93
CA ALA A 54 -3.00 14.73 4.94
C ALA A 54 -2.52 14.40 6.38
N THR A 55 -2.46 15.42 7.25
CA THR A 55 -2.01 15.24 8.65
C THR A 55 -3.03 14.50 9.52
N THR A 56 -4.30 14.41 9.08
CA THR A 56 -5.37 13.69 9.77
C THR A 56 -6.32 13.05 8.76
N PRO A 57 -7.11 12.03 9.16
CA PRO A 57 -8.10 11.40 8.26
C PRO A 57 -9.08 12.41 7.65
N LYS A 58 -9.54 13.39 8.43
CA LYS A 58 -10.51 14.41 7.99
C LYS A 58 -9.97 15.35 6.91
N LYS A 59 -8.64 15.48 6.81
CA LYS A 59 -7.98 16.32 5.81
C LYS A 59 -7.64 15.55 4.52
N LEU A 60 -7.93 14.25 4.46
CA LEU A 60 -7.67 13.45 3.25
C LEU A 60 -8.64 13.87 2.14
N ASP A 61 -8.11 14.54 1.13
CA ASP A 61 -8.78 14.74 -0.15
C ASP A 61 -8.35 13.63 -1.12
N ALA A 62 -9.11 12.53 -1.14
CA ALA A 62 -8.83 11.38 -2.01
C ALA A 62 -8.88 11.74 -3.50
N VAL A 63 -9.69 12.74 -3.88
CA VAL A 63 -9.76 13.22 -5.26
C VAL A 63 -8.48 13.96 -5.63
N ALA A 64 -7.97 14.83 -4.75
CA ALA A 64 -6.68 15.49 -4.95
C ALA A 64 -5.53 14.48 -5.08
N VAL A 65 -5.53 13.42 -4.27
CA VAL A 65 -4.55 12.33 -4.38
C VAL A 65 -4.63 11.68 -5.76
N ARG A 66 -5.84 11.32 -6.23
CA ARG A 66 -6.02 10.68 -7.55
C ARG A 66 -5.67 11.60 -8.72
N GLN A 67 -5.77 12.91 -8.52
CA GLN A 67 -5.38 13.95 -9.48
C GLN A 67 -3.89 14.32 -9.42
N GLY A 68 -3.11 13.74 -8.49
CA GLY A 68 -1.70 14.09 -8.30
C GLY A 68 -1.48 15.48 -7.69
N ARG A 69 -2.51 16.10 -7.09
CA ARG A 69 -2.42 17.39 -6.39
C ARG A 69 -2.08 17.26 -4.90
N ALA A 70 -2.16 16.05 -4.38
CA ALA A 70 -1.80 15.69 -3.00
C ALA A 70 -1.12 14.31 -3.01
N MET A 71 -0.41 13.98 -1.93
CA MET A 71 0.20 12.65 -1.77
C MET A 71 -0.70 11.76 -0.92
N ALA A 72 -0.81 10.48 -1.29
CA ALA A 72 -1.49 9.51 -0.45
C ALA A 72 -0.77 9.43 0.92
N PRO A 73 -1.51 9.33 2.04
CA PRO A 73 -0.90 9.28 3.37
C PRO A 73 -0.26 7.92 3.68
N LEU A 74 -0.35 6.95 2.77
CA LEU A 74 0.32 5.67 2.80
C LEU A 74 0.79 5.36 1.37
N LEU A 75 2.09 5.20 1.19
CA LEU A 75 2.74 4.89 -0.08
C LEU A 75 3.56 3.63 0.10
N ALA A 76 3.14 2.55 -0.56
CA ALA A 76 3.95 1.37 -0.74
C ALA A 76 4.89 1.56 -1.93
N ASN A 77 6.07 0.93 -1.92
CA ASN A 77 6.96 0.93 -3.07
C ASN A 77 6.34 0.12 -4.23
N ALA A 78 6.95 0.25 -5.40
CA ALA A 78 6.49 -0.40 -6.61
C ALA A 78 7.57 -1.32 -7.18
N GLU A 79 7.14 -2.40 -7.82
CA GLU A 79 8.00 -3.37 -8.48
C GLU A 79 7.45 -3.75 -9.86
N ALA A 80 8.29 -4.42 -10.66
CA ALA A 80 7.95 -4.87 -12.01
C ALA A 80 7.26 -6.24 -12.05
N ALA A 81 7.47 -7.08 -11.03
CA ALA A 81 6.80 -8.36 -10.89
C ALA A 81 5.50 -8.21 -10.09
N CYS A 82 4.50 -9.06 -10.33
CA CYS A 82 3.24 -8.98 -9.59
C CYS A 82 3.16 -10.15 -8.61
N TRP A 83 3.39 -9.88 -7.32
CA TRP A 83 3.48 -10.92 -6.29
C TRP A 83 2.44 -10.75 -5.17
N ALA A 84 1.29 -11.40 -5.31
CA ALA A 84 0.31 -11.48 -4.24
C ALA A 84 -0.28 -12.90 -4.15
N PRO A 85 0.50 -13.89 -3.68
CA PRO A 85 0.19 -15.33 -3.77
C PRO A 85 -0.99 -15.79 -2.89
N ARG A 86 -1.58 -14.89 -2.07
CA ARG A 86 -2.81 -15.16 -1.31
C ARG A 86 -4.07 -14.63 -2.01
N ILE A 87 -3.89 -13.83 -3.05
CA ILE A 87 -4.97 -13.24 -3.86
C ILE A 87 -5.02 -13.88 -5.25
N PHE A 88 -3.85 -14.09 -5.87
CA PHE A 88 -3.73 -14.61 -7.23
C PHE A 88 -2.97 -15.93 -7.24
N LYS A 89 -3.31 -16.85 -8.16
CA LYS A 89 -2.65 -18.16 -8.28
C LYS A 89 -1.24 -18.07 -8.86
N SER A 90 -1.00 -17.03 -9.66
CA SER A 90 0.26 -16.84 -10.37
C SER A 90 0.53 -15.36 -10.61
N GLU A 91 1.78 -15.05 -10.93
CA GLU A 91 2.18 -13.73 -11.39
C GLU A 91 1.36 -13.28 -12.61
N PHE A 92 1.06 -14.21 -13.53
CA PHE A 92 0.22 -13.92 -14.70
C PHE A 92 -1.20 -13.49 -14.30
N GLU A 93 -1.85 -14.23 -13.40
CA GLU A 93 -3.19 -13.86 -12.92
C GLU A 93 -3.16 -12.53 -12.16
N CYS A 94 -2.10 -12.26 -11.39
CA CYS A 94 -1.88 -10.99 -10.71
C CYS A 94 -1.76 -9.82 -11.70
N LYS A 95 -0.97 -10.00 -12.77
CA LYS A 95 -0.83 -9.01 -13.85
C LYS A 95 -2.16 -8.74 -14.54
N CYS A 96 -2.91 -9.79 -14.90
CA CYS A 96 -4.22 -9.65 -15.51
C CYS A 96 -5.23 -8.95 -14.59
N GLY A 97 -5.23 -9.26 -13.29
CA GLY A 97 -6.10 -8.61 -12.31
C GLY A 97 -5.82 -7.10 -12.20
N ASN A 98 -4.55 -6.71 -12.13
CA ASN A 98 -4.16 -5.31 -12.11
C ASN A 98 -4.48 -4.60 -13.43
N GLU A 99 -4.26 -5.23 -14.59
CA GLU A 99 -4.63 -4.65 -15.89
C GLU A 99 -6.14 -4.43 -16.04
N ALA A 100 -6.96 -5.32 -15.47
CA ALA A 100 -8.40 -5.09 -15.43
C ALA A 100 -8.75 -3.82 -14.63
N ALA A 101 -8.09 -3.60 -13.49
CA ALA A 101 -8.26 -2.37 -12.70
C ALA A 101 -7.74 -1.13 -13.44
N TYR A 102 -6.59 -1.21 -14.09
CA TYR A 102 -6.03 -0.11 -14.88
C TYR A 102 -6.93 0.23 -16.07
N THR A 103 -7.47 -0.76 -16.76
CA THR A 103 -8.40 -0.56 -17.88
C THR A 103 -9.63 0.21 -17.44
N LYS A 104 -10.27 -0.20 -16.34
CA LYS A 104 -11.39 0.55 -15.75
C LYS A 104 -11.01 1.99 -15.40
N MET A 105 -9.81 2.19 -14.86
CA MET A 105 -9.33 3.54 -14.52
C MET A 105 -9.07 4.40 -15.76
N ARG A 106 -8.53 3.81 -16.84
CA ARG A 106 -8.34 4.51 -18.13
C ARG A 106 -9.68 4.89 -18.75
N GLU A 107 -10.64 3.96 -18.79
CA GLU A 107 -12.00 4.19 -19.29
C GLU A 107 -12.68 5.33 -18.51
N TYR A 108 -12.61 5.28 -17.18
CA TYR A 108 -13.16 6.32 -16.32
C TYR A 108 -12.48 7.68 -16.55
N ALA A 109 -11.14 7.71 -16.65
CA ALA A 109 -10.40 8.94 -16.93
C ALA A 109 -10.74 9.53 -18.31
N ALA A 110 -10.94 8.68 -19.32
CA ALA A 110 -11.33 9.10 -20.68
C ALA A 110 -12.76 9.64 -20.72
N ALA A 111 -13.69 9.03 -19.97
CA ALA A 111 -15.07 9.50 -19.87
C ALA A 111 -15.21 10.81 -19.06
N HIS A 112 -14.24 11.10 -18.19
CA HIS A 112 -14.28 12.24 -17.27
C HIS A 112 -13.02 13.12 -17.35
N PRO A 113 -12.73 13.75 -18.51
CA PRO A 113 -11.52 14.56 -18.70
C PRO A 113 -11.45 15.77 -17.77
N GLU A 114 -12.61 16.30 -17.34
CA GLU A 114 -12.71 17.39 -16.36
C GLU A 114 -12.10 17.01 -15.00
N ARG A 115 -12.04 15.71 -14.69
CA ARG A 115 -11.48 15.19 -13.44
C ARG A 115 -9.97 15.13 -13.46
N ARG A 116 -9.29 15.25 -14.60
CA ARG A 116 -7.81 15.28 -14.71
C ARG A 116 -7.11 14.21 -13.86
N LEU A 117 -7.59 12.98 -13.95
CA LEU A 117 -7.07 11.87 -13.14
C LEU A 117 -5.68 11.46 -13.62
N SER A 118 -4.80 11.19 -12.66
CA SER A 118 -3.46 10.68 -12.96
C SER A 118 -3.49 9.18 -13.27
N LEU A 119 -2.69 8.76 -14.25
CA LEU A 119 -2.49 7.38 -14.68
C LEU A 119 -1.00 6.99 -14.53
N PRO A 120 -0.44 7.00 -13.30
CA PRO A 120 0.99 6.77 -13.09
C PRO A 120 1.46 5.38 -13.51
N PHE A 121 0.56 4.40 -13.55
CA PHE A 121 0.84 3.03 -14.02
C PHE A 121 1.13 2.94 -15.52
N ASP A 122 0.87 3.99 -16.29
CA ASP A 122 1.25 4.10 -17.71
C ASP A 122 2.61 4.82 -17.88
N LEU A 123 3.19 5.36 -16.79
CA LEU A 123 4.46 6.11 -16.82
C LEU A 123 5.67 5.30 -16.34
N SER A 124 5.44 4.17 -15.67
CA SER A 124 6.48 3.36 -15.03
C SER A 124 6.23 1.87 -15.26
N PRO A 125 7.25 1.08 -15.64
CA PRO A 125 7.12 -0.37 -15.66
C PRO A 125 6.97 -0.98 -14.26
N GLN A 126 7.39 -0.24 -13.21
CA GLN A 126 7.18 -0.57 -11.81
C GLN A 126 5.83 -0.04 -11.38
N ARG A 127 4.80 -0.87 -11.56
CA ARG A 127 3.39 -0.49 -11.35
C ARG A 127 2.65 -1.41 -10.39
N TYR A 128 3.27 -2.52 -9.99
CA TYR A 128 2.71 -3.43 -9.00
C TYR A 128 3.20 -3.05 -7.61
N LEU A 129 2.33 -3.22 -6.63
CA LEU A 129 2.65 -2.94 -5.23
C LEU A 129 3.73 -3.92 -4.74
N ASN A 130 4.72 -3.41 -4.04
CA ASN A 130 5.64 -4.16 -3.18
C ASN A 130 5.43 -3.67 -1.72
N SER A 131 5.64 -4.52 -0.72
CA SER A 131 5.45 -4.15 0.69
C SER A 131 6.74 -3.94 1.46
N GLY A 132 7.90 -4.19 0.84
CA GLY A 132 9.20 -4.13 1.51
C GLY A 132 9.67 -2.72 1.82
N ALA A 133 9.02 -1.69 1.24
CA ALA A 133 9.19 -0.31 1.69
C ALA A 133 7.86 0.45 1.68
N VAL A 134 7.51 1.06 2.81
CA VAL A 134 6.30 1.87 2.98
C VAL A 134 6.63 3.19 3.65
N VAL A 135 6.16 4.30 3.08
CA VAL A 135 6.19 5.63 3.71
C VAL A 135 4.77 6.02 4.06
N ALA A 136 4.51 6.34 5.32
CA ALA A 136 3.16 6.60 5.78
C ALA A 136 3.09 7.67 6.86
N ARG A 137 1.94 8.35 6.93
CA ARG A 137 1.47 8.99 8.15
C ARG A 137 1.08 7.90 9.14
N VAL A 138 1.43 8.08 10.41
CA VAL A 138 1.14 7.09 11.46
C VAL A 138 -0.36 6.80 11.56
N TRP A 139 -1.22 7.80 11.43
CA TRP A 139 -2.68 7.57 11.45
C TRP A 139 -3.13 6.65 10.31
N ALA A 140 -2.58 6.82 9.10
CA ALA A 140 -2.97 6.05 7.93
C ALA A 140 -2.44 4.62 8.02
N TYR A 141 -1.22 4.45 8.55
CA TYR A 141 -0.67 3.13 8.82
C TYR A 141 -1.47 2.38 9.88
N LYS A 142 -1.87 3.03 10.98
CA LYS A 142 -2.76 2.43 12.00
C LYS A 142 -4.11 2.01 11.42
N GLU A 143 -4.71 2.84 10.57
CA GLU A 143 -5.97 2.48 9.89
C GLU A 143 -5.78 1.26 8.97
N PHE A 144 -4.65 1.20 8.24
CA PHE A 144 -4.29 0.01 7.46
C PHE A 144 -4.14 -1.23 8.35
N LEU A 145 -3.39 -1.17 9.45
CA LEU A 145 -3.21 -2.29 10.37
C LEU A 145 -4.55 -2.81 10.91
N GLN A 146 -5.46 -1.90 11.28
CA GLN A 146 -6.80 -2.25 11.72
C GLN A 146 -7.59 -2.99 10.62
N LYS A 147 -7.55 -2.49 9.38
CA LYS A 147 -8.23 -3.12 8.24
C LYS A 147 -7.60 -4.46 7.88
N ALA A 148 -6.28 -4.57 7.90
CA ALA A 148 -5.56 -5.81 7.65
C ALA A 148 -5.94 -6.88 8.67
N ARG A 149 -5.97 -6.54 9.96
CA ARG A 149 -6.43 -7.47 11.02
C ARG A 149 -7.88 -7.87 10.86
N ASN A 150 -8.76 -6.92 10.56
CA ASN A 150 -10.16 -7.23 10.34
C ASN A 150 -10.32 -8.20 9.15
N LEU A 151 -9.60 -7.94 8.05
CA LEU A 151 -9.58 -8.82 6.89
C LEU A 151 -9.08 -10.22 7.24
N SER A 152 -7.93 -10.34 7.91
CA SER A 152 -7.36 -11.65 8.23
C SER A 152 -8.20 -12.47 9.20
N ASN A 153 -8.92 -11.80 10.10
CA ASN A 153 -9.82 -12.46 11.06
C ASN A 153 -11.17 -12.86 10.46
N THR A 154 -11.64 -12.15 9.42
CA THR A 154 -12.99 -12.37 8.87
C THR A 154 -12.99 -13.10 7.54
N GLN A 155 -11.86 -13.12 6.82
CA GLN A 155 -11.77 -13.67 5.48
C GLN A 155 -10.65 -14.70 5.36
N ILE A 156 -10.94 -15.76 4.61
CA ILE A 156 -9.97 -16.76 4.21
C ILE A 156 -9.34 -16.30 2.88
N PRO A 157 -8.02 -16.45 2.68
CA PRO A 157 -7.39 -16.20 1.39
C PRO A 157 -8.12 -16.90 0.25
N ARG A 158 -8.10 -16.31 -0.95
CA ARG A 158 -8.72 -16.96 -2.13
C ARG A 158 -7.96 -18.22 -2.55
N ILE A 159 -6.64 -18.18 -2.43
CA ILE A 159 -5.71 -19.21 -2.89
C ILE A 159 -4.79 -19.61 -1.73
N ASN A 160 -4.35 -20.87 -1.73
CA ASN A 160 -3.43 -21.42 -0.73
C ASN A 160 -3.98 -21.26 0.70
N THR A 161 -5.23 -21.69 0.89
CA THR A 161 -6.02 -21.51 2.13
C THR A 161 -5.43 -22.25 3.33
N GLU A 162 -4.73 -23.35 3.08
CA GLU A 162 -4.09 -24.21 4.09
C GLU A 162 -3.05 -23.46 4.94
N ASN A 163 -2.57 -22.34 4.42
CA ASN A 163 -1.54 -21.54 5.04
C ASN A 163 -2.08 -20.22 5.63
N GLY A 164 -3.35 -19.88 5.40
CA GLY A 164 -3.90 -18.57 5.77
C GLY A 164 -3.21 -17.42 5.03
N TRP A 165 -3.40 -16.20 5.52
CA TRP A 165 -2.61 -15.06 5.07
C TRP A 165 -1.16 -15.29 5.53
N ARG A 166 -0.16 -15.24 4.64
CA ARG A 166 1.28 -15.38 5.02
C ARG A 166 2.21 -14.42 4.30
N CYS A 167 1.64 -13.54 3.49
CA CYS A 167 2.36 -12.59 2.67
C CYS A 167 1.74 -11.23 2.95
N ASP A 168 2.52 -10.36 3.56
CA ASP A 168 2.18 -8.97 3.86
C ASP A 168 1.84 -8.20 2.59
N GLN A 169 2.59 -8.39 1.49
CA GLN A 169 2.26 -7.82 0.18
C GLN A 169 0.85 -8.19 -0.28
N SER A 170 0.40 -9.42 0.01
CA SER A 170 -0.98 -9.80 -0.26
C SER A 170 -1.99 -9.06 0.62
N MET A 171 -1.65 -8.72 1.86
CA MET A 171 -2.53 -7.90 2.71
C MET A 171 -2.64 -6.46 2.20
N TYR A 172 -1.54 -5.89 1.70
CA TYR A 172 -1.55 -4.57 1.05
C TYR A 172 -2.32 -4.57 -0.27
N ALA A 173 -2.30 -5.68 -1.02
CA ALA A 173 -3.04 -5.83 -2.27
C ALA A 173 -4.52 -6.22 -2.05
N ALA A 174 -4.90 -6.75 -0.90
CA ALA A 174 -6.28 -7.23 -0.67
C ALA A 174 -7.37 -6.16 -0.80
N PRO A 175 -7.17 -4.88 -0.42
CA PRO A 175 -8.16 -3.84 -0.66
C PRO A 175 -8.50 -3.60 -2.14
N THR A 176 -7.64 -3.99 -3.09
CA THR A 176 -7.95 -3.91 -4.53
C THR A 176 -8.92 -5.00 -5.00
N TRP A 177 -9.30 -5.92 -4.11
CA TRP A 177 -10.19 -7.04 -4.39
C TRP A 177 -11.64 -6.81 -3.93
N THR A 178 -11.86 -5.97 -2.91
CA THR A 178 -13.21 -5.69 -2.37
C THR A 178 -13.97 -4.57 -3.08
N SER A 179 -13.40 -4.00 -4.15
CA SER A 179 -13.96 -2.84 -4.88
C SER A 179 -14.29 -3.16 -6.33
#